data_AF-A0A6C0PB70-F1
#
_entry.id   AF-A0A6C0PB70-F1
#
_cell.length_a   1.000
_cell.length_b   1.000
_cell.length_c   1.000
_cell.angle_alpha   90.00
_cell.angle_beta   90.00
_cell.angle_gamma   90.00
#
_symmetry.space_group_name_H-M   'P 1'
#
loop_
_entity.id
_entity.type
_entity.pdbx_description
1 polymer ?
#
loop_
_entity_poly.entity_id
_entity_poly.type
_entity_poly.pdbx_seq_one_letter_code
_entity_poly.pdbx_strand_id
1 'polypeptide(L)'
;MEIGTIVTWSSQSGGSTTTKTGKFLGFIERKADGHAMLPLDKMKDGLVRKMPGSRVKFQDRNYVYRRALVEVPRGGKSKLSDFYAPSANIIKEKKATGS
;
A
#
# COMPACT_ATOMS: atom_id res chain seq x y z
N MET A 1 13.37 -7.02 -1.22
CA MET A 1 11.90 -7.04 -1.26
C MET A 1 11.39 -7.12 -2.67
N GLU A 2 10.64 -8.17 -2.97
CA GLU A 2 10.08 -8.43 -4.28
C GLU A 2 8.60 -8.05 -4.33
N ILE A 3 8.10 -7.71 -5.52
CA ILE A 3 6.68 -7.45 -5.70
C ILE A 3 5.90 -8.71 -5.32
N GLY A 4 4.92 -8.53 -4.44
CA GLY A 4 4.09 -9.59 -3.91
C GLY A 4 4.48 -10.11 -2.53
N THR A 5 5.64 -9.72 -2.00
CA THR A 5 6.02 -10.00 -0.61
C THR A 5 5.00 -9.43 0.36
N ILE A 6 4.60 -10.20 1.36
CA ILE A 6 3.77 -9.70 2.46
C ILE A 6 4.65 -8.90 3.41
N VAL A 7 4.25 -7.67 3.68
CA VAL A 7 4.96 -6.75 4.56
C VAL A 7 4.10 -6.30 5.72
N THR A 8 4.74 -5.97 6.83
CA THR A 8 4.11 -5.38 8.01
C THR A 8 4.77 -4.07 8.39
N TRP A 9 3.99 -3.15 8.95
CA TRP A 9 4.50 -1.90 9.51
C TRP A 9 3.57 -1.38 10.60
N SER A 10 4.13 -0.61 11.53
CA SER A 10 3.35 0.11 12.53
C SER A 10 2.85 1.44 11.96
N SER A 11 1.57 1.72 12.15
CA SER A 11 0.92 2.97 11.78
C SER A 11 0.29 3.58 13.02
N GLN A 12 0.62 4.82 13.33
CA GLN A 12 -0.03 5.57 14.41
C GLN A 12 -1.17 6.41 13.84
N SER A 13 -2.35 6.34 14.47
CA SER A 13 -3.50 7.17 14.13
C SER A 13 -4.32 7.42 15.39
N GLY A 14 -4.61 8.69 15.70
CA GLY A 14 -5.43 9.07 16.86
C GLY A 14 -4.92 8.56 18.21
N GLY A 15 -3.59 8.53 18.40
CA GLY A 15 -2.97 8.06 19.65
C GLY A 15 -2.85 6.53 19.78
N SER A 16 -3.44 5.75 18.86
CA SER A 16 -3.29 4.31 18.82
C SER A 16 -2.26 3.89 17.77
N THR A 17 -1.40 2.93 18.13
CA THR A 17 -0.47 2.28 17.20
C THR A 17 -1.06 0.96 16.75
N THR A 18 -1.22 0.78 15.45
CA THR A 18 -1.73 -0.46 14.86
C THR A 18 -0.74 -1.02 13.85
N THR A 19 -0.48 -2.32 13.93
CA THR A 19 0.29 -3.03 12.92
C THR A 19 -0.61 -3.30 11.71
N LYS A 20 -0.19 -2.82 10.54
CA LYS A 20 -0.82 -3.12 9.25
C LYS A 20 -0.03 -4.22 8.54
N THR A 21 -0.74 -5.05 7.79
CA THR A 21 -0.16 -6.11 6.96
C THR A 21 -0.73 -5.98 5.56
N GLY A 22 0.11 -6.09 4.54
CA GLY A 22 -0.34 -6.00 3.15
C GLY A 22 0.68 -6.54 2.16
N LYS A 23 0.29 -6.57 0.89
CA LYS A 23 1.11 -7.02 -0.23
C LYS A 23 1.91 -5.87 -0.78
N PHE A 24 3.24 -6.00 -0.83
CA PHE A 24 4.12 -5.02 -1.44
C PHE A 24 3.93 -4.99 -2.96
N LEU A 25 3.75 -3.80 -3.53
CA LEU A 25 3.54 -3.60 -4.97
C LEU A 25 4.72 -2.91 -5.66
N GLY A 26 5.64 -2.32 -4.90
CA GLY A 26 6.80 -1.61 -5.45
C GLY A 26 7.22 -0.43 -4.59
N PHE A 27 8.33 0.20 -4.96
CA PHE A 27 8.78 1.43 -4.32
C PHE A 27 8.32 2.65 -5.09
N ILE A 28 7.88 3.67 -4.35
CA ILE A 28 7.62 5.01 -4.86
C ILE A 28 8.83 5.84 -4.50
N GLU A 29 9.63 6.19 -5.52
CA GLU A 29 10.81 7.02 -5.34
C GLU A 29 10.45 8.44 -4.87
N ARG A 30 11.43 9.13 -4.29
CA ARG A 30 11.24 10.49 -3.79
C ARG A 30 10.81 11.41 -4.95
N LYS A 31 9.83 12.28 -4.72
CA LYS A 31 9.21 13.18 -5.71
C LYS A 31 8.41 12.49 -6.82
N ALA A 32 8.40 11.15 -6.88
CA ALA A 32 7.56 10.44 -7.84
C ALA A 32 6.08 10.56 -7.47
N ASP A 33 5.24 10.51 -8.50
CA ASP A 33 3.78 10.43 -8.34
C ASP A 33 3.39 9.01 -7.95
N GLY A 34 3.03 8.83 -6.68
CA GLY A 34 2.59 7.55 -6.15
C GLY A 34 1.23 7.10 -6.68
N HIS A 35 0.38 8.01 -7.15
CA HIS A 35 -0.91 7.65 -7.74
C HIS A 35 -0.75 7.02 -9.11
N ALA A 36 0.27 7.42 -9.88
CA ALA A 36 0.61 6.81 -11.17
C ALA A 36 1.07 5.35 -11.05
N MET A 37 1.48 4.91 -9.85
CA MET A 37 1.91 3.54 -9.58
C MET A 37 0.78 2.63 -9.09
N LEU A 38 -0.43 3.15 -8.93
CA LEU A 38 -1.58 2.36 -8.50
C LEU A 38 -2.01 1.40 -9.63
N PRO A 39 -2.40 0.15 -9.29
CA PRO A 39 -2.84 -0.81 -10.30
C PRO A 39 -4.16 -0.33 -10.93
N LEU A 40 -4.10 0.12 -12.18
CA LEU A 40 -5.26 0.59 -12.95
C LEU A 40 -6.14 -0.59 -13.41
N ASP A 41 -5.55 -1.78 -13.59
CA ASP A 41 -6.19 -2.96 -14.19
C ASP A 41 -7.12 -3.77 -13.27
N LYS A 42 -7.19 -3.47 -11.96
CA LYS A 42 -8.12 -4.18 -11.05
C LYS A 42 -9.57 -3.67 -11.14
N MET A 43 -9.85 -2.76 -12.06
CA MET A 43 -11.19 -2.24 -12.35
C MET A 43 -11.89 -3.19 -13.32
N LYS A 44 -12.67 -4.13 -12.76
CA LYS A 44 -13.64 -4.90 -13.56
C LYS A 44 -14.56 -3.92 -14.31
N ASP A 45 -14.78 -4.21 -15.59
CA ASP A 45 -15.83 -3.64 -16.45
C ASP A 45 -15.47 -2.47 -17.37
N GLY A 46 -14.22 -2.34 -17.84
CA GLY A 46 -13.88 -1.52 -19.04
C GLY A 46 -14.08 0.00 -18.91
N LEU A 47 -14.69 0.46 -17.83
CA LEU A 47 -14.70 1.82 -17.35
C LEU A 47 -13.44 1.99 -16.49
N VAL A 48 -12.50 2.80 -16.96
CA VAL A 48 -11.42 3.34 -16.13
C VAL A 48 -12.07 4.26 -15.07
N ARG A 49 -12.80 3.68 -14.11
CA ARG A 49 -13.22 4.39 -12.92
C ARG A 49 -11.94 4.68 -12.17
N LYS A 50 -11.60 5.96 -11.99
CA LYS A 50 -10.50 6.33 -11.10
C LYS A 50 -10.69 5.62 -9.76
N MET A 51 -9.63 5.04 -9.22
CA MET A 51 -9.64 4.49 -7.87
C MET A 51 -10.28 5.51 -6.92
N PRO A 52 -11.32 5.15 -6.15
CA PRO A 52 -11.91 6.07 -5.21
C PRO A 52 -10.81 6.59 -4.27
N GLY A 53 -10.64 7.91 -4.20
CA GLY A 53 -9.59 8.52 -3.39
C GLY A 53 -9.64 8.09 -1.92
N SER A 54 -10.82 7.71 -1.44
CA SER A 54 -11.00 7.15 -0.08
C SER A 54 -10.24 5.85 0.17
N ARG A 55 -9.76 5.15 -0.87
CA ARG A 55 -8.93 3.94 -0.78
C ARG A 55 -7.42 4.23 -0.81
N VAL A 56 -7.04 5.44 -1.20
CA VAL A 56 -5.64 5.88 -1.24
C VAL A 56 -5.33 6.59 0.08
N LYS A 57 -4.47 5.97 0.89
CA LYS A 57 -4.16 6.41 2.26
C LYS A 57 -2.78 7.08 2.33
N PHE A 58 -2.42 7.80 1.29
CA PHE A 58 -1.18 8.54 1.16
C PHE A 58 -1.34 9.70 0.18
N GLN A 59 -0.43 10.68 0.24
CA GLN A 59 -0.39 11.81 -0.69
C GLN A 59 0.23 11.39 -2.02
N ASP A 60 -0.20 12.00 -3.12
CA ASP A 60 0.35 11.80 -4.46
C ASP A 60 1.89 11.87 -4.46
N ARG A 61 2.45 12.96 -3.91
CA ARG A 61 3.89 13.21 -3.86
C ARG A 61 4.41 13.23 -2.43
N ASN A 62 5.58 12.63 -2.25
CA ASN A 62 6.37 12.78 -1.04
C ASN A 62 7.79 13.23 -1.43
N TYR A 63 8.20 14.38 -0.92
CA TYR A 63 9.49 15.00 -1.21
C TYR A 63 10.58 14.62 -0.21
N VAL A 64 10.24 13.89 0.84
CA VAL A 64 11.13 13.64 1.99
C VAL A 64 11.83 12.29 1.84
N TYR A 65 11.09 11.21 1.60
CA TYR A 65 11.63 9.85 1.61
C TYR A 65 10.98 8.94 0.59
N ARG A 66 11.69 7.86 0.25
CA ARG A 66 11.17 6.75 -0.55
C ARG A 66 10.13 5.98 0.24
N ARG A 67 9.04 5.63 -0.44
CA ARG A 67 7.89 4.92 0.15
C ARG A 67 7.76 3.54 -0.47
N ALA A 68 7.10 2.65 0.26
CA ALA A 68 6.68 1.36 -0.26
C ALA A 68 5.20 1.40 -0.57
N LEU A 69 4.80 1.12 -1.82
CA LEU A 69 3.39 0.95 -2.17
C LEU A 69 2.92 -0.42 -1.67
N VAL A 70 1.88 -0.42 -0.84
CA VAL A 70 1.34 -1.64 -0.22
C VAL A 70 -0.17 -1.71 -0.38
N GLU A 71 -0.66 -2.85 -0.88
CA GLU A 71 -2.08 -3.19 -0.97
C GLU A 71 -2.54 -3.92 0.30
N VAL A 72 -3.56 -3.39 0.97
CA VAL A 72 -4.16 -3.95 2.18
C VAL A 72 -5.61 -4.34 1.87
N PRO A 73 -5.96 -5.64 1.85
CA PRO A 73 -7.36 -6.04 1.66
C PRO A 73 -8.21 -5.55 2.84
N ARG A 74 -9.38 -4.97 2.55
CA ARG A 74 -10.38 -4.71 3.59
C ARG A 74 -10.95 -6.05 4.02
N GLY A 75 -10.76 -6.41 5.28
CA GLY A 75 -11.27 -7.66 5.83
C GLY A 75 -12.78 -7.87 5.65
N GLY A 76 -13.25 -9.08 5.90
CA GLY A 76 -14.65 -9.48 5.71
C GLY A 76 -14.94 -9.98 4.28
N LYS A 77 -16.18 -9.80 3.82
CA LYS A 77 -16.64 -10.30 2.49
C LYS A 77 -16.29 -9.36 1.32
N SER A 78 -15.57 -8.28 1.59
CA SER A 78 -15.22 -7.27 0.60
C SER A 78 -14.06 -7.73 -0.27
N LYS A 79 -14.18 -7.60 -1.59
CA LYS A 79 -13.07 -7.80 -2.54
C LYS A 79 -12.22 -6.54 -2.73
N LEU A 80 -12.41 -5.53 -1.88
CA LEU A 80 -11.79 -4.22 -2.01
C LEU A 80 -10.49 -4.14 -1.21
N SER A 81 -9.54 -3.37 -1.71
CA SER A 81 -8.27 -3.08 -1.05
C SER A 81 -8.09 -1.58 -0.81
N ASP A 82 -7.42 -1.24 0.28
CA ASP A 82 -6.84 0.08 0.52
C ASP A 82 -5.35 0.08 0.16
N PHE A 83 -4.84 1.22 -0.29
CA PHE A 83 -3.46 1.39 -0.71
C PHE A 83 -2.76 2.35 0.22
N TYR A 84 -1.62 1.92 0.74
CA TYR A 84 -0.79 2.69 1.66
C TYR A 84 0.59 2.92 1.07
N ALA A 85 1.24 3.99 1.50
CA ALA A 85 2.62 4.29 1.13
C ALA A 85 3.49 4.62 2.37
N PRO A 86 3.71 3.65 3.29
CA PRO A 86 4.63 3.84 4.42
C PRO A 86 6.06 4.13 3.95
N SER A 87 6.88 4.66 4.85
CA SER A 87 8.32 4.79 4.61
C SER A 87 8.94 3.41 4.33
N ALA A 88 9.81 3.33 3.33
CA ALA A 88 10.55 2.11 3.04
C ALA A 88 11.41 1.62 4.23
N ASN A 89 11.75 2.51 5.16
CA ASN A 89 12.60 2.19 6.31
C ASN A 89 11.84 1.52 7.48
N ILE A 90 10.50 1.58 7.49
CA ILE A 90 9.68 1.06 8.61
C ILE A 90 8.95 -0.24 8.28
N ILE A 91 8.97 -0.65 7.00
CA ILE A 91 8.34 -1.89 6.58
C ILE A 91 9.25 -3.08 6.88
N LYS A 92 8.64 -4.20 7.25
CA LYS A 92 9.33 -5.47 7.51
C LYS A 92 8.73 -6.55 6.63
N GLU A 93 9.56 -7.35 5.99
CA GLU A 93 9.08 -8.55 5.28
C GLU A 93 8.53 -9.55 6.31
N LYS A 94 7.31 -10.01 6.08
CA LYS A 94 6.76 -11.15 6.82
C LYS A 94 7.40 -12.40 6.20
N LYS A 95 8.57 -12.79 6.70
CA LYS A 95 9.20 -14.05 6.31
C LYS A 95 8.19 -15.17 6.55
N ALA A 96 7.98 -16.02 5.55
CA ALA A 96 7.28 -17.28 5.76
C ALA A 96 8.10 -18.05 6.81
N THR A 97 7.53 -18.28 7.98
CA THR A 97 8.04 -19.31 8.89
C THR A 97 7.91 -20.62 8.12
N GLY A 98 9.02 -21.11 7.58
CA GLY A 98 9.10 -22.43 6.97
C GLY A 98 8.57 -23.45 7.98
N SER A 99 7.59 -24.24 7.54
CA SER A 99 7.20 -25.49 8.19
C SER A 99 8.14 -26.59 7.75
#